data_AF-A0A355H632-F1
#
_entry.id   AF-A0A355H632-F1
#
_cell.length_a   1.000
_cell.length_b   1.000
_cell.length_c   1.000
_cell.angle_alpha   90.00
_cell.angle_beta   90.00
_cell.angle_gamma   90.00
#
_symmetry.space_group_name_H-M   'P 1'
#
loop_
_entity.id
_entity.type
_entity.pdbx_description
1 polymer ?
#
loop_
_entity_poly.entity_id
_entity_poly.type
_entity_poly.pdbx_seq_one_letter_code
_entity_poly.pdbx_strand_id
1 'polypeptide(L)'
;MPQLNIAPDNIQIEIKDGESILTACLRNNVSHLHACGGMGRCSTCRIAVSEGIENCSPPNEKEQTLAEKIDLPPGFRLACQTEVTGDIHFRRLLLDKRDLVLANQLNKEKFGPVGTSRKPAIMFSDIRGFTPFTESVSSYDIMYILNRYFDIMGEVIIRNGGQINNYIGDAILAVFGLENSGDPIFRSVKAGVEMLEAMDEFKPYLEQSFGKAFDIGVGIHYGDAIVGMVGTGSSQRLTVIGETVNTASRIESANKEAGTRLLISEEAYEQIKDRVEVEDFVRMKLKGTSQRKTLYEISKVIGVTTARQSDSIRFFSGHKWHKTLPVEDLEPGEKKKFRLESENILLVNLEDQVFAVDNVCPHMHLPLDMGQVSDNGTILCPFHDSEFCLKTGEAKRWAETMPEGVPESFSGLMKNIKVCALTTFMTHIEDGFIWVCMSKK
;
A
#
# COMPACT_ATOMS: atom_id res chain seq x y z
N MET A 1 -14.06 39.51 15.90
CA MET A 1 -13.85 38.06 15.66
C MET A 1 -12.73 37.62 16.56
N PRO A 2 -12.83 36.44 17.20
CA PRO A 2 -11.77 35.94 18.05
C PRO A 2 -10.44 35.79 17.29
N GLN A 3 -9.33 35.97 17.99
CA GLN A 3 -7.98 35.87 17.46
C GLN A 3 -7.30 34.58 17.96
N LEU A 4 -6.66 33.86 17.04
CA LEU A 4 -5.85 32.68 17.31
C LEU A 4 -4.38 33.06 17.27
N ASN A 5 -3.68 32.95 18.40
CA ASN A 5 -2.25 33.15 18.49
C ASN A 5 -1.52 31.80 18.48
N ILE A 6 -0.77 31.54 17.41
CA ILE A 6 -0.26 30.21 17.06
C ILE A 6 1.25 30.14 17.24
N ALA A 7 1.70 29.47 18.30
CA ALA A 7 3.09 29.11 18.53
C ALA A 7 3.47 27.80 17.81
N PRO A 8 4.74 27.58 17.45
CA PRO A 8 5.95 28.41 17.60
C PRO A 8 6.17 29.43 16.49
N ASP A 9 5.40 29.39 15.39
CA ASP A 9 5.62 30.29 14.24
C ASP A 9 5.21 31.75 14.51
N ASN A 10 4.60 32.02 15.69
CA ASN A 10 4.11 33.33 16.12
C ASN A 10 3.17 33.97 15.09
N ILE A 11 2.28 33.15 14.53
CA ILE A 11 1.28 33.59 13.55
C ILE A 11 -0.01 33.94 14.29
N GLN A 12 -0.63 35.06 13.91
CA GLN A 12 -1.94 35.47 14.39
C GLN A 12 -2.96 35.37 13.24
N ILE A 13 -4.08 34.72 13.48
CA ILE A 13 -5.16 34.57 12.48
C ILE A 13 -6.54 34.79 13.10
N GLU A 14 -7.50 35.19 12.27
CA GLU A 14 -8.90 35.32 12.67
C GLU A 14 -9.69 34.03 12.43
N ILE A 15 -10.59 33.71 13.37
CA ILE A 15 -11.52 32.57 13.29
C ILE A 15 -12.97 33.05 13.20
N LYS A 16 -13.76 32.39 12.36
CA LYS A 16 -15.19 32.66 12.17
C LYS A 16 -16.03 31.91 13.20
N ASP A 17 -17.23 32.41 13.45
CA ASP A 17 -18.19 31.75 14.32
C ASP A 17 -18.61 30.38 13.74
N GLY A 18 -18.65 29.34 14.58
CA GLY A 18 -18.90 27.94 14.17
C GLY A 18 -17.79 27.28 13.35
N GLU A 19 -16.61 27.91 13.23
CA GLU A 19 -15.43 27.34 12.57
C GLU A 19 -14.54 26.63 13.60
N SER A 20 -14.01 25.45 13.25
CA SER A 20 -13.01 24.79 14.09
C SER A 20 -11.63 25.44 13.92
N ILE A 21 -10.77 25.32 14.94
CA ILE A 21 -9.39 25.83 14.91
C ILE A 21 -8.65 25.30 13.67
N LEU A 22 -8.83 24.03 13.29
CA LEU A 22 -8.20 23.46 12.10
C LEU A 22 -8.66 24.18 10.82
N THR A 23 -9.97 24.39 10.65
CA THR A 23 -10.51 25.06 9.46
C THR A 23 -9.98 26.49 9.36
N ALA A 24 -9.92 27.22 10.48
CA ALA A 24 -9.34 28.56 10.53
C ALA A 24 -7.85 28.56 10.14
N CYS A 25 -7.05 27.61 10.65
CA CYS A 25 -5.65 27.47 10.26
C CYS A 25 -5.50 27.25 8.75
N LEU A 26 -6.19 26.26 8.19
CA LEU A 26 -6.08 25.91 6.77
C LEU A 26 -6.55 27.04 5.85
N ARG A 27 -7.66 27.71 6.20
CA ARG A 27 -8.17 28.87 5.46
C ARG A 27 -7.17 30.02 5.40
N ASN A 28 -6.40 30.24 6.46
CA ASN A 28 -5.38 31.27 6.53
C ASN A 28 -3.99 30.77 6.07
N ASN A 29 -3.92 29.64 5.36
CA ASN A 29 -2.68 29.02 4.89
C ASN A 29 -1.67 28.68 6.01
N VAL A 30 -2.14 28.51 7.24
CA VAL A 30 -1.35 28.00 8.36
C VAL A 30 -1.36 26.48 8.29
N SER A 31 -0.23 25.90 7.89
CA SER A 31 -0.08 24.45 7.81
C SER A 31 -0.37 23.79 9.17
N HIS A 32 -1.26 22.82 9.21
CA HIS A 32 -1.66 22.15 10.44
C HIS A 32 -1.84 20.67 10.15
N LEU A 33 -1.20 19.78 10.91
CA LEU A 33 -1.24 18.35 10.60
C LEU A 33 -2.62 17.77 10.92
N HIS A 34 -3.27 17.11 9.96
CA HIS A 34 -4.64 16.60 10.13
C HIS A 34 -4.87 15.30 9.35
N ALA A 35 -4.23 14.22 9.79
CA ALA A 35 -4.18 12.92 9.14
C ALA A 35 -5.54 12.34 8.71
N CYS A 36 -6.59 12.53 9.51
CA CYS A 36 -7.94 12.05 9.20
C CYS A 36 -8.80 13.05 8.42
N GLY A 37 -8.23 14.12 7.86
CA GLY A 37 -9.01 15.15 7.17
C GLY A 37 -9.87 16.01 8.11
N GLY A 38 -9.62 15.98 9.43
CA GLY A 38 -10.40 16.72 10.42
C GLY A 38 -11.66 16.00 10.93
N MET A 39 -11.83 14.70 10.65
CA MET A 39 -13.02 13.93 11.07
C MET A 39 -13.05 13.51 12.56
N GLY A 40 -12.01 13.83 13.35
CA GLY A 40 -11.88 13.39 14.74
C GLY A 40 -11.53 11.91 14.89
N ARG A 41 -10.81 11.32 13.92
CA ARG A 41 -10.36 9.90 13.94
C ARG A 41 -8.87 9.71 14.23
N CYS A 42 -8.13 10.80 14.40
CA CYS A 42 -6.70 10.79 14.70
C CYS A 42 -6.36 11.92 15.67
N SER A 43 -5.23 11.80 16.35
CA SER A 43 -4.72 12.83 17.26
C SER A 43 -3.65 13.74 16.62
N THR A 44 -3.45 13.71 15.30
CA THR A 44 -2.36 14.48 14.68
C THR A 44 -2.58 15.99 14.70
N CYS A 45 -3.83 16.44 14.75
CA CYS A 45 -4.19 17.87 14.81
C CYS A 45 -4.14 18.47 16.21
N ARG A 46 -3.61 17.71 17.19
CA ARG A 46 -3.51 18.13 18.59
C ARG A 46 -2.80 19.46 18.71
N ILE A 47 -3.35 20.29 19.59
CA ILE A 47 -2.76 21.56 20.03
C ILE A 47 -2.67 21.54 21.55
N ALA A 48 -1.67 22.23 22.08
CA ALA A 48 -1.60 22.56 23.50
C ALA A 48 -2.07 24.00 23.67
N VAL A 49 -3.24 24.20 24.28
CA VAL A 49 -3.77 25.55 24.58
C VAL A 49 -3.02 26.07 25.80
N SER A 50 -2.28 27.15 25.61
CA SER A 50 -1.51 27.79 26.67
C SER A 50 -2.31 28.86 27.40
N GLU A 51 -3.22 29.56 26.71
CA GLU A 51 -4.10 30.59 27.31
C GLU A 51 -5.47 30.58 26.61
N GLY A 52 -6.53 30.92 27.34
CA GLY A 52 -7.90 31.02 26.80
C GLY A 52 -8.63 29.69 26.64
N ILE A 53 -8.29 28.67 27.43
CA ILE A 53 -8.95 27.35 27.32
C ILE A 53 -10.44 27.41 27.64
N GLU A 54 -10.84 28.33 28.50
CA GLU A 54 -12.22 28.65 28.84
C GLU A 54 -13.03 29.20 27.65
N ASN A 55 -12.34 29.73 26.63
CA ASN A 55 -12.96 30.21 25.39
C ASN A 55 -13.14 29.09 24.35
N CYS A 56 -12.66 27.87 24.63
CA CYS A 56 -12.83 26.72 23.76
C CYS A 56 -14.16 26.01 24.06
N SER A 57 -14.81 25.48 23.02
CA SER A 57 -15.95 24.59 23.17
C SER A 57 -15.59 23.37 24.05
N PRO A 58 -16.52 22.79 24.82
CA PRO A 58 -16.24 21.58 25.58
C PRO A 58 -15.88 20.41 24.65
N PRO A 59 -15.02 19.46 25.08
CA PRO A 59 -14.64 18.32 24.25
C PRO A 59 -15.87 17.48 23.85
N ASN A 60 -16.02 17.24 22.54
CA ASN A 60 -17.09 16.40 22.02
C ASN A 60 -16.76 14.89 22.18
N GLU A 61 -17.73 14.01 21.88
CA GLU A 61 -17.58 12.55 22.05
C GLU A 61 -16.35 11.98 21.31
N LYS A 62 -16.06 12.47 20.09
CA LYS A 62 -14.91 12.02 19.30
C LYS A 62 -13.58 12.42 19.95
N GLU A 63 -13.53 13.64 20.47
CA GLU A 63 -12.36 14.16 21.19
C GLU A 63 -12.14 13.42 22.50
N GLN A 64 -13.19 13.17 23.29
CA GLN A 64 -13.11 12.41 24.55
C GLN A 64 -12.65 10.98 24.32
N THR A 65 -13.25 10.26 23.36
CA THR A 65 -12.89 8.88 23.03
C THR A 65 -11.41 8.76 22.64
N LEU A 66 -10.90 9.71 21.85
CA LEU A 66 -9.49 9.75 21.51
C LEU A 66 -8.63 10.13 22.71
N ALA A 67 -9.02 11.13 23.49
CA ALA A 67 -8.28 11.60 24.65
C ALA A 67 -8.07 10.51 25.70
N GLU A 68 -9.10 9.72 26.00
CA GLU A 68 -9.00 8.57 26.91
C GLU A 68 -8.05 7.50 26.36
N LYS A 69 -8.13 7.20 25.06
CA LYS A 69 -7.31 6.15 24.43
C LYS A 69 -5.82 6.46 24.43
N ILE A 70 -5.45 7.74 24.37
CA ILE A 70 -4.05 8.19 24.29
C ILE A 70 -3.59 8.98 25.53
N ASP A 71 -4.36 8.94 26.62
CA ASP A 71 -4.07 9.58 27.90
C ASP A 71 -3.63 11.05 27.76
N LEU A 72 -4.47 11.85 27.10
CA LEU A 72 -4.15 13.26 26.80
C LEU A 72 -4.17 14.11 28.09
N PRO A 73 -3.09 14.87 28.39
CA PRO A 73 -3.07 15.76 29.54
C PRO A 73 -4.10 16.91 29.42
N PRO A 74 -4.54 17.49 30.55
CA PRO A 74 -5.33 18.71 30.55
C PRO A 74 -4.65 19.84 29.75
N GLY A 75 -5.43 20.61 29.00
CA GLY A 75 -4.89 21.68 28.13
C GLY A 75 -4.64 21.27 26.68
N PHE A 76 -4.69 19.97 26.37
CA PHE A 76 -4.56 19.50 24.99
C PHE A 76 -5.92 19.34 24.33
N ARG A 77 -6.06 19.86 23.12
CA ARG A 77 -7.29 19.85 22.34
C ARG A 77 -7.08 19.32 20.93
N LEU A 78 -8.12 18.78 20.30
CA LEU A 78 -8.10 18.45 18.87
C LEU A 78 -8.57 19.65 18.04
N ALA A 79 -7.66 20.30 17.31
CA ALA A 79 -7.99 21.51 16.54
C ALA A 79 -9.17 21.31 15.57
N CYS A 80 -9.39 20.11 15.04
CA CYS A 80 -10.52 19.82 14.16
C CYS A 80 -11.89 19.71 14.85
N GLN A 81 -11.90 19.50 16.17
CA GLN A 81 -13.12 19.34 16.97
C GLN A 81 -13.37 20.52 17.92
N THR A 82 -12.41 21.44 18.04
CA THR A 82 -12.49 22.58 18.95
C THR A 82 -12.89 23.83 18.19
N GLU A 83 -13.98 24.45 18.64
CA GLU A 83 -14.43 25.79 18.24
C GLU A 83 -14.07 26.77 19.35
N VAL A 84 -14.01 28.06 19.02
CA VAL A 84 -13.66 29.11 20.00
C VAL A 84 -14.58 30.31 19.91
N THR A 85 -14.93 30.86 21.07
CA THR A 85 -15.80 32.04 21.20
C THR A 85 -15.04 33.29 21.63
N GLY A 86 -13.75 33.16 21.96
CA GLY A 86 -12.86 34.23 22.42
C GLY A 86 -11.41 33.93 22.08
N ASP A 87 -10.52 34.88 22.37
CA ASP A 87 -9.11 34.78 21.97
C ASP A 87 -8.42 33.61 22.69
N ILE A 88 -7.55 32.91 21.95
CA ILE A 88 -6.76 31.80 22.52
C ILE A 88 -5.31 31.86 22.06
N HIS A 89 -4.43 31.35 22.91
CA HIS A 89 -3.05 31.06 22.57
C HIS A 89 -2.83 29.55 22.60
N PHE A 90 -2.27 28.99 21.54
CA PHE A 90 -1.96 27.57 21.50
C PHE A 90 -0.66 27.29 20.76
N ARG A 91 -0.04 26.17 21.13
CA ARG A 91 1.15 25.64 20.49
C ARG A 91 0.78 24.42 19.64
N ARG A 92 1.18 24.45 18.36
CA ARG A 92 1.21 23.25 17.50
C ARG A 92 2.34 22.32 17.93
N LEU A 93 2.05 21.03 18.07
CA LEU A 93 2.97 20.05 18.67
C LEU A 93 3.91 19.36 17.67
N LEU A 94 3.62 19.42 16.38
CA LEU A 94 4.38 18.74 15.31
C LEU A 94 4.76 19.74 14.22
N LEU A 95 6.02 20.19 14.26
CA LEU A 95 6.59 21.22 13.36
C LEU A 95 8.09 20.99 13.15
N ASP A 96 8.49 19.83 12.65
CA ASP A 96 9.81 19.72 12.00
C ASP A 96 9.69 19.78 10.46
N LYS A 97 10.83 19.95 9.78
CA LYS A 97 10.87 20.00 8.30
C LYS A 97 10.34 18.72 7.65
N ARG A 98 10.30 17.59 8.36
CA ARG A 98 9.77 16.31 7.86
C ARG A 98 8.24 16.33 7.91
N ASP A 99 7.65 16.90 8.96
CA ASP A 99 6.19 17.09 9.08
C ASP A 99 5.62 17.94 7.93
N LEU A 100 6.36 18.96 7.48
CA LEU A 100 6.01 19.80 6.32
C LEU A 100 6.06 19.05 4.98
N VAL A 101 7.04 18.14 4.81
CA VAL A 101 7.17 17.29 3.61
C VAL A 101 6.08 16.24 3.59
N LEU A 102 5.76 15.64 4.75
CA LEU A 102 4.56 14.82 4.93
C LEU A 102 3.35 15.65 4.51
N ALA A 103 3.02 16.74 5.22
CA ALA A 103 1.84 17.62 4.99
C ALA A 103 1.59 18.00 3.51
N ASN A 104 2.63 18.21 2.71
CA ASN A 104 2.49 18.54 1.28
C ASN A 104 2.38 17.32 0.35
N GLN A 105 2.94 16.17 0.70
CA GLN A 105 2.72 14.89 -0.01
C GLN A 105 1.31 14.32 0.24
N LEU A 106 0.69 14.71 1.36
CA LEU A 106 -0.62 14.26 1.84
C LEU A 106 -1.80 14.50 0.89
N ASN A 107 -1.70 15.50 0.02
CA ASN A 107 -2.79 15.94 -0.84
C ASN A 107 -2.83 15.26 -2.23
N LYS A 108 -1.91 14.33 -2.54
CA LYS A 108 -1.73 13.82 -3.93
C LYS A 108 -2.02 12.33 -4.21
N GLU A 109 -2.35 11.47 -3.24
CA GLU A 109 -2.57 10.03 -3.52
C GLU A 109 -3.90 9.44 -3.00
N LYS A 110 -4.44 8.45 -3.75
CA LYS A 110 -5.75 7.77 -3.55
C LYS A 110 -6.00 7.13 -2.17
N PHE A 111 -4.96 6.94 -1.34
CA PHE A 111 -5.07 6.33 0.00
C PHE A 111 -4.94 7.32 1.16
N GLY A 112 -4.62 8.58 0.86
CA GLY A 112 -4.40 9.61 1.84
C GLY A 112 -3.18 9.38 2.77
N PRO A 113 -2.86 10.38 3.60
CA PRO A 113 -1.61 10.53 4.36
C PRO A 113 -1.20 9.45 5.33
N VAL A 114 -2.21 8.91 6.00
CA VAL A 114 -2.07 8.10 7.20
C VAL A 114 -2.75 6.76 6.98
N GLY A 115 -3.09 6.48 5.72
CA GLY A 115 -3.89 5.35 5.34
C GLY A 115 -5.39 5.58 5.54
N THR A 116 -6.16 4.77 4.83
CA THR A 116 -7.61 4.73 4.92
C THR A 116 -8.01 3.63 5.91
N SER A 117 -8.95 3.95 6.81
CA SER A 117 -9.59 2.93 7.64
C SER A 117 -10.42 2.02 6.75
N ARG A 118 -10.10 0.72 6.77
CA ARG A 118 -10.76 -0.33 6.01
C ARG A 118 -10.99 -1.51 6.93
N LYS A 119 -11.82 -2.44 6.46
CA LYS A 119 -12.05 -3.72 7.13
C LYS A 119 -11.49 -4.85 6.26
N PRO A 120 -10.16 -5.05 6.21
CA PRO A 120 -9.56 -6.10 5.42
C PRO A 120 -9.66 -7.48 6.10
N ALA A 121 -9.52 -8.54 5.30
CA ALA A 121 -9.10 -9.83 5.82
C ALA A 121 -7.58 -9.88 5.88
N ILE A 122 -7.02 -10.22 7.03
CA ILE A 122 -5.58 -10.40 7.20
C ILE A 122 -5.29 -11.88 7.33
N MET A 123 -4.38 -12.36 6.50
CA MET A 123 -3.87 -13.72 6.52
C MET A 123 -2.39 -13.69 6.91
N PHE A 124 -2.05 -14.53 7.89
CA PHE A 124 -0.67 -14.93 8.14
C PHE A 124 -0.52 -16.41 7.79
N SER A 125 0.59 -16.76 7.15
CA SER A 125 1.01 -18.15 7.02
C SER A 125 2.46 -18.30 7.42
N ASP A 126 2.79 -19.34 8.18
CA ASP A 126 4.17 -19.60 8.63
C ASP A 126 4.53 -21.07 8.44
N ILE A 127 5.81 -21.36 8.22
CA ILE A 127 6.30 -22.73 8.02
C ILE A 127 6.46 -23.42 9.38
N ARG A 128 5.86 -24.61 9.49
CA ARG A 128 6.00 -25.47 10.66
C ARG A 128 7.20 -26.38 10.51
N GLY A 129 8.04 -26.38 11.54
CA GLY A 129 9.25 -27.20 11.56
C GLY A 129 10.35 -26.64 10.66
N PHE A 130 10.32 -25.34 10.33
CA PHE A 130 11.36 -24.71 9.53
C PHE A 130 12.74 -24.80 10.17
N THR A 131 12.87 -24.53 11.48
CA THR A 131 14.17 -24.61 12.17
C THR A 131 14.79 -26.03 12.05
N PRO A 132 14.11 -27.14 12.42
CA PRO A 132 14.62 -28.50 12.17
C PRO A 132 14.93 -28.85 10.70
N PHE A 133 14.24 -28.19 9.76
CA PHE A 133 14.48 -28.37 8.32
C PHE A 133 15.80 -27.70 7.91
N THR A 134 16.03 -26.46 8.37
CA THR A 134 17.24 -25.68 8.04
C THR A 134 18.53 -26.23 8.63
N GLU A 135 18.48 -27.00 9.72
CA GLU A 135 19.68 -27.58 10.35
C GLU A 135 20.35 -28.68 9.50
N SER A 136 19.60 -29.30 8.58
CA SER A 136 20.06 -30.45 7.79
C SER A 136 20.23 -30.16 6.29
N VAL A 137 19.99 -28.92 5.87
CA VAL A 137 19.96 -28.51 4.46
C VAL A 137 20.93 -27.36 4.25
N SER A 138 21.61 -27.31 3.10
CA SER A 138 22.56 -26.24 2.82
C SER A 138 21.85 -24.88 2.72
N SER A 139 22.54 -23.78 3.07
CA SER A 139 21.93 -22.44 3.02
C SER A 139 21.48 -22.02 1.61
N TYR A 140 22.17 -22.50 0.55
CA TYR A 140 21.75 -22.26 -0.83
C TYR A 140 20.47 -23.02 -1.19
N ASP A 141 20.35 -24.27 -0.73
CA ASP A 141 19.15 -25.07 -0.95
C ASP A 141 17.96 -24.50 -0.16
N ILE A 142 18.18 -24.04 1.07
CA ILE A 142 17.15 -23.34 1.87
C ILE A 142 16.62 -22.12 1.11
N MET A 143 17.51 -21.30 0.54
CA MET A 143 17.11 -20.12 -0.23
C MET A 143 16.29 -20.51 -1.47
N TYR A 144 16.72 -21.54 -2.20
CA TYR A 144 16.00 -22.04 -3.37
C TYR A 144 14.60 -22.58 -3.00
N ILE A 145 14.51 -23.36 -1.92
CA ILE A 145 13.25 -23.93 -1.42
C ILE A 145 12.31 -22.83 -0.94
N LEU A 146 12.80 -21.85 -0.19
CA LEU A 146 11.98 -20.71 0.26
C LEU A 146 11.43 -19.91 -0.92
N ASN A 147 12.26 -19.60 -1.92
CA ASN A 147 11.79 -18.88 -3.11
C ASN A 147 10.71 -19.67 -3.86
N ARG A 148 10.89 -20.98 -4.00
CA ARG A 148 9.89 -21.85 -4.66
C ARG A 148 8.60 -21.95 -3.83
N TYR A 149 8.71 -22.04 -2.51
CA TYR A 149 7.57 -22.00 -1.60
C TYR A 149 6.80 -20.68 -1.73
N PHE A 150 7.50 -19.53 -1.68
CA PHE A 150 6.87 -18.22 -1.81
C PHE A 150 6.20 -18.01 -3.18
N ASP A 151 6.78 -18.57 -4.25
CA ASP A 151 6.18 -18.53 -5.59
C ASP A 151 4.84 -19.29 -5.63
N ILE A 152 4.83 -20.54 -5.16
CA ILE A 152 3.63 -21.39 -5.11
C ILE A 152 2.54 -20.74 -4.25
N MET A 153 2.87 -20.34 -3.02
CA MET A 153 1.90 -19.74 -2.11
C MET A 153 1.43 -18.37 -2.60
N GLY A 154 2.34 -17.59 -3.18
CA GLY A 154 2.05 -16.28 -3.73
C GLY A 154 1.06 -16.34 -4.89
N GLU A 155 1.21 -17.32 -5.80
CA GLU A 155 0.27 -17.55 -6.90
C GLU A 155 -1.15 -17.82 -6.36
N VAL A 156 -1.28 -18.68 -5.34
CA VAL A 156 -2.57 -19.00 -4.69
C VAL A 156 -3.21 -17.77 -4.04
N ILE A 157 -2.43 -16.93 -3.36
CA ILE A 157 -2.93 -15.71 -2.73
C ILE A 157 -3.40 -14.71 -3.81
N ILE A 158 -2.59 -14.50 -4.84
CA ILE A 158 -2.85 -13.52 -5.90
C ILE A 158 -4.05 -13.93 -6.76
N ARG A 159 -4.20 -15.21 -7.11
CA ARG A 159 -5.35 -15.69 -7.92
C ARG A 159 -6.68 -15.54 -7.18
N ASN A 160 -6.66 -15.59 -5.85
CA ASN A 160 -7.82 -15.29 -5.01
C ASN A 160 -7.96 -13.78 -4.72
N GLY A 161 -7.17 -12.93 -5.38
CA GLY A 161 -7.21 -11.47 -5.28
C GLY A 161 -6.79 -10.92 -3.91
N GLY A 162 -5.90 -11.64 -3.22
CA GLY A 162 -5.12 -11.12 -2.10
C GLY A 162 -3.88 -10.39 -2.60
N GLN A 163 -3.35 -9.50 -1.77
CA GLN A 163 -2.06 -8.84 -2.00
C GLN A 163 -1.08 -9.27 -0.93
N ILE A 164 0.09 -9.75 -1.34
CA ILE A 164 1.18 -10.06 -0.42
C ILE A 164 1.76 -8.74 0.05
N ASN A 165 1.65 -8.48 1.36
CA ASN A 165 2.17 -7.27 1.96
C ASN A 165 3.67 -7.37 2.23
N ASN A 166 4.09 -8.50 2.81
CA ASN A 166 5.50 -8.73 3.14
C ASN A 166 5.80 -10.22 3.35
N TYR A 167 7.07 -10.58 3.15
CA TYR A 167 7.66 -11.82 3.63
C TYR A 167 8.47 -11.51 4.90
N ILE A 168 8.24 -12.25 5.98
CA ILE A 168 8.87 -12.03 7.28
C ILE A 168 9.54 -13.33 7.72
N GLY A 169 10.81 -13.49 7.36
CA GLY A 169 11.48 -14.80 7.51
C GLY A 169 10.85 -15.80 6.55
N ASP A 170 10.28 -16.87 7.09
CA ASP A 170 9.48 -17.91 6.43
C ASP A 170 7.98 -17.61 6.39
N ALA A 171 7.53 -16.56 7.08
CA ALA A 171 6.12 -16.18 7.12
C ALA A 171 5.68 -15.28 5.96
N ILE A 172 4.43 -15.44 5.54
CA ILE A 172 3.74 -14.63 4.54
C ILE A 172 2.65 -13.81 5.23
N LEU A 173 2.66 -12.50 5.01
CA LEU A 173 1.55 -11.60 5.37
C LEU A 173 0.79 -11.21 4.10
N ALA A 174 -0.48 -11.58 4.02
CA ALA A 174 -1.37 -11.23 2.92
C ALA A 174 -2.61 -10.47 3.39
N VAL A 175 -3.11 -9.60 2.51
CA VAL A 175 -4.23 -8.70 2.79
C VAL A 175 -5.27 -8.83 1.67
N PHE A 176 -6.52 -9.04 2.04
CA PHE A 176 -7.65 -9.07 1.11
C PHE A 176 -8.63 -7.94 1.43
N GLY A 177 -9.28 -7.39 0.40
CA GLY A 177 -10.26 -6.31 0.56
C GLY A 177 -9.65 -4.90 0.52
N LEU A 178 -8.47 -4.75 -0.08
CA LEU A 178 -7.85 -3.44 -0.35
C LEU A 178 -8.57 -2.69 -1.48
N GLU A 179 -9.19 -3.43 -2.39
CA GLU A 179 -10.12 -2.93 -3.41
C GLU A 179 -11.56 -3.25 -2.97
N ASN A 180 -12.54 -2.44 -3.39
CA ASN A 180 -13.96 -2.69 -3.13
C ASN A 180 -14.51 -3.78 -4.09
N SER A 181 -13.89 -4.96 -4.08
CA SER A 181 -14.14 -6.02 -5.07
C SER A 181 -15.08 -7.13 -4.61
N GLY A 182 -15.59 -7.14 -3.38
CA GLY A 182 -16.62 -8.10 -2.93
C GLY A 182 -16.34 -8.73 -1.58
N ASP A 183 -16.15 -10.06 -1.55
CA ASP A 183 -16.09 -10.90 -0.33
C ASP A 183 -14.66 -11.28 0.12
N PRO A 184 -13.90 -10.34 0.72
CA PRO A 184 -12.49 -10.55 1.05
C PRO A 184 -12.26 -11.76 1.97
N ILE A 185 -13.18 -12.05 2.90
CA ILE A 185 -13.02 -13.16 3.84
C ILE A 185 -13.18 -14.51 3.17
N PHE A 186 -14.17 -14.66 2.30
CA PHE A 186 -14.34 -15.91 1.57
C PHE A 186 -13.13 -16.20 0.69
N ARG A 187 -12.65 -15.18 -0.03
CA ARG A 187 -11.45 -15.30 -0.86
C ARG A 187 -10.20 -15.61 -0.05
N SER A 188 -10.04 -15.01 1.14
CA SER A 188 -8.91 -15.34 2.01
C SER A 188 -8.99 -16.76 2.54
N VAL A 189 -10.18 -17.24 2.93
CA VAL A 189 -10.34 -18.62 3.42
C VAL A 189 -10.16 -19.64 2.29
N LYS A 190 -10.70 -19.36 1.10
CA LYS A 190 -10.47 -20.15 -0.09
C LYS A 190 -8.98 -20.23 -0.44
N ALA A 191 -8.27 -19.10 -0.43
CA ALA A 191 -6.82 -19.09 -0.59
C ALA A 191 -6.10 -19.92 0.48
N GLY A 192 -6.53 -19.83 1.74
CA GLY A 192 -5.97 -20.62 2.83
C GLY A 192 -6.10 -22.13 2.59
N VAL A 193 -7.29 -22.61 2.20
CA VAL A 193 -7.52 -24.03 1.88
C VAL A 193 -6.68 -24.46 0.68
N GLU A 194 -6.68 -23.67 -0.40
CA GLU A 194 -5.89 -23.97 -1.60
C GLU A 194 -4.36 -23.93 -1.34
N MET A 195 -3.88 -23.12 -0.39
CA MET A 195 -2.48 -23.13 0.04
C MET A 195 -2.12 -24.42 0.76
N LEU A 196 -3.04 -24.99 1.57
CA LEU A 196 -2.82 -26.29 2.21
C LEU A 196 -2.74 -27.41 1.17
N GLU A 197 -3.61 -27.40 0.17
CA GLU A 197 -3.59 -28.34 -0.96
C GLU A 197 -2.28 -28.22 -1.75
N ALA A 198 -1.88 -27.01 -2.12
CA ALA A 198 -0.62 -26.76 -2.82
C ALA A 198 0.62 -27.19 -2.00
N MET A 199 0.57 -27.02 -0.67
CA MET A 199 1.62 -27.53 0.22
C MET A 199 1.66 -29.05 0.22
N ASP A 200 0.50 -29.73 0.23
CA ASP A 200 0.43 -31.19 0.19
C ASP A 200 0.94 -31.75 -1.15
N GLU A 201 0.75 -31.03 -2.25
CA GLU A 201 1.38 -31.35 -3.55
C GLU A 201 2.90 -31.09 -3.57
N PHE A 202 3.38 -30.12 -2.79
CA PHE A 202 4.80 -29.75 -2.72
C PHE A 202 5.62 -30.67 -1.78
N LYS A 203 5.00 -31.23 -0.73
CA LYS A 203 5.68 -32.11 0.25
C LYS A 203 6.44 -33.28 -0.39
N PRO A 204 5.88 -34.08 -1.33
CA PRO A 204 6.61 -35.20 -1.94
C PRO A 204 7.92 -34.77 -2.64
N TYR A 205 7.92 -33.59 -3.28
CA TYR A 205 9.13 -33.04 -3.88
C TYR A 205 10.20 -32.73 -2.83
N LEU A 206 9.81 -32.17 -1.69
CA LEU A 206 10.72 -31.88 -0.59
C LEU A 206 11.31 -33.15 0.01
N GLU A 207 10.47 -34.16 0.26
CA GLU A 207 10.93 -35.46 0.79
C GLU A 207 11.89 -36.16 -0.19
N GLN A 208 11.56 -36.19 -1.48
CA GLN A 208 12.40 -36.84 -2.48
C GLN A 208 13.74 -36.12 -2.69
N SER A 209 13.73 -34.78 -2.69
CA SER A 209 14.90 -33.98 -3.04
C SER A 209 15.81 -33.70 -1.84
N PHE A 210 15.25 -33.63 -0.63
CA PHE A 210 15.95 -33.17 0.57
C PHE A 210 15.78 -34.10 1.79
N GLY A 211 15.07 -35.22 1.65
CA GLY A 211 14.88 -36.22 2.71
C GLY A 211 13.99 -35.78 3.87
N LYS A 212 13.40 -34.58 3.78
CA LYS A 212 12.50 -34.00 4.77
C LYS A 212 11.48 -33.09 4.08
N ALA A 213 10.32 -32.95 4.69
CA ALA A 213 9.33 -31.95 4.31
C ALA A 213 8.96 -31.08 5.52
N PHE A 214 8.33 -29.95 5.24
CA PHE A 214 7.68 -29.10 6.22
C PHE A 214 6.20 -28.93 5.89
N ASP A 215 5.46 -28.32 6.79
CA ASP A 215 4.05 -27.96 6.59
C ASP A 215 3.86 -26.47 6.88
N ILE A 216 2.63 -25.97 6.74
CA ILE A 216 2.29 -24.58 7.04
C ILE A 216 1.15 -24.48 8.06
N GLY A 217 1.17 -23.40 8.84
CA GLY A 217 0.01 -22.89 9.56
C GLY A 217 -0.56 -21.68 8.80
N VAL A 218 -1.88 -21.55 8.77
CA VAL A 218 -2.57 -20.38 8.21
C VAL A 218 -3.56 -19.82 9.24
N GLY A 219 -3.43 -18.54 9.57
CA GLY A 219 -4.33 -17.83 10.47
C GLY A 219 -5.00 -16.65 9.78
N ILE A 220 -6.33 -16.54 9.88
CA ILE A 220 -7.11 -15.49 9.21
C ILE A 220 -7.99 -14.74 10.20
N HIS A 221 -8.00 -13.42 10.09
CA HIS A 221 -8.86 -12.55 10.88
C HIS A 221 -9.50 -11.45 10.05
N TYR A 222 -10.71 -11.01 10.46
CA TYR A 222 -11.45 -9.90 9.88
C TYR A 222 -11.63 -8.78 10.89
N GLY A 223 -11.22 -7.55 10.54
CA GLY A 223 -11.41 -6.43 11.45
C GLY A 223 -10.91 -5.11 10.89
N ASP A 224 -11.14 -4.05 11.67
CA ASP A 224 -10.77 -2.69 11.28
C ASP A 224 -9.26 -2.48 11.35
N ALA A 225 -8.69 -2.01 10.24
CA ALA A 225 -7.28 -1.67 10.15
C ALA A 225 -7.09 -0.39 9.35
N ILE A 226 -5.96 0.26 9.57
CA ILE A 226 -5.51 1.42 8.80
C ILE A 226 -4.58 0.91 7.70
N VAL A 227 -4.93 1.18 6.45
CA VAL A 227 -4.13 0.78 5.28
C VAL A 227 -3.56 2.02 4.61
N GLY A 228 -2.24 2.17 4.59
CA GLY A 228 -1.59 3.33 3.97
C GLY A 228 -0.15 3.08 3.55
N MET A 229 0.44 4.02 2.80
CA MET A 229 1.85 3.97 2.44
C MET A 229 2.70 4.42 3.64
N VAL A 230 3.62 3.57 4.10
CA VAL A 230 4.53 3.86 5.21
C VAL A 230 5.97 3.68 4.73
N GLY A 231 6.86 4.61 5.10
CA GLY A 231 8.26 4.62 4.69
C GLY A 231 8.69 6.00 4.21
N THR A 232 9.93 6.12 3.70
CA THR A 232 10.50 7.40 3.26
C THR A 232 10.93 7.34 1.80
N GLY A 233 10.61 8.37 1.02
CA GLY A 233 11.00 8.47 -0.39
C GLY A 233 10.56 7.24 -1.21
N SER A 234 11.50 6.60 -1.91
CA SER A 234 11.27 5.40 -2.72
C SER A 234 11.07 4.11 -1.91
N SER A 235 11.27 4.14 -0.58
CA SER A 235 11.07 2.97 0.31
C SER A 235 9.65 2.86 0.87
N GLN A 236 8.73 3.71 0.43
CA GLN A 236 7.33 3.64 0.85
C GLN A 236 6.69 2.33 0.39
N ARG A 237 6.05 1.63 1.32
CA ARG A 237 5.31 0.39 1.06
C ARG A 237 3.91 0.49 1.62
N LEU A 238 2.96 -0.12 0.92
CA LEU A 238 1.62 -0.31 1.47
C LEU A 238 1.76 -1.12 2.76
N THR A 239 1.22 -0.61 3.86
CA THR A 239 1.31 -1.20 5.19
C THR A 239 -0.08 -1.23 5.79
N VAL A 240 -0.37 -2.31 6.51
CA VAL A 240 -1.59 -2.43 7.31
C VAL A 240 -1.23 -2.34 8.77
N ILE A 241 -1.90 -1.45 9.50
CA ILE A 241 -1.65 -1.17 10.91
C ILE A 241 -2.96 -1.35 11.68
N GLY A 242 -2.91 -2.11 12.77
CA GLY A 242 -4.04 -2.26 13.68
C GLY A 242 -3.98 -3.56 14.47
N GLU A 243 -4.85 -3.65 15.50
CA GLU A 243 -4.96 -4.86 16.31
C GLU A 243 -5.41 -6.08 15.48
N THR A 244 -6.08 -5.85 14.34
CA THR A 244 -6.45 -6.91 13.40
C THR A 244 -5.23 -7.67 12.87
N VAL A 245 -4.12 -6.99 12.61
CA VAL A 245 -2.88 -7.64 12.13
C VAL A 245 -2.27 -8.51 13.23
N ASN A 246 -2.18 -7.98 14.45
CA ASN A 246 -1.68 -8.72 15.60
C ASN A 246 -2.55 -9.94 15.93
N THR A 247 -3.87 -9.79 15.80
CA THR A 247 -4.83 -10.88 16.04
C THR A 247 -4.67 -11.99 15.01
N ALA A 248 -4.55 -11.67 13.72
CA ALA A 248 -4.30 -12.66 12.68
C ALA A 248 -3.01 -13.45 12.91
N SER A 249 -1.91 -12.77 13.25
CA SER A 249 -0.64 -13.43 13.60
C SER A 249 -0.77 -14.37 14.82
N ARG A 250 -1.50 -13.95 15.86
CA ARG A 250 -1.74 -14.81 17.03
C ARG A 250 -2.60 -16.03 16.70
N ILE A 251 -3.55 -15.90 15.76
CA ILE A 251 -4.39 -17.02 15.30
C ILE A 251 -3.55 -18.01 14.49
N GLU A 252 -2.65 -17.52 13.63
CA GLU A 252 -1.68 -18.38 12.95
C GLU A 252 -0.84 -19.16 13.98
N SER A 253 -0.34 -18.51 15.02
CA SER A 253 0.48 -19.22 16.01
C SER A 253 -0.32 -20.21 16.87
N ALA A 254 -1.61 -19.95 17.12
CA ALA A 254 -2.51 -20.81 17.91
C ALA A 254 -2.69 -22.21 17.30
N ASN A 255 -2.54 -22.28 16.00
CA ASN A 255 -2.64 -23.43 15.12
C ASN A 255 -1.67 -24.55 15.54
N LYS A 256 -0.49 -24.19 16.08
CA LYS A 256 0.48 -25.13 16.67
C LYS A 256 -0.02 -25.77 17.96
N GLU A 257 -0.64 -24.98 18.84
CA GLU A 257 -1.17 -25.47 20.12
C GLU A 257 -2.44 -26.32 19.91
N ALA A 258 -3.24 -25.97 18.90
CA ALA A 258 -4.47 -26.66 18.53
C ALA A 258 -4.24 -27.92 17.67
N GLY A 259 -3.07 -28.08 17.04
CA GLY A 259 -2.78 -29.21 16.14
C GLY A 259 -3.48 -29.13 14.78
N THR A 260 -4.04 -27.96 14.44
CA THR A 260 -4.83 -27.67 13.23
C THR A 260 -3.94 -27.08 12.12
N ARG A 261 -4.40 -26.91 10.88
CA ARG A 261 -3.61 -26.23 9.81
C ARG A 261 -4.13 -24.84 9.43
N LEU A 262 -5.45 -24.64 9.48
CA LEU A 262 -6.11 -23.39 9.10
C LEU A 262 -7.10 -22.98 10.19
N LEU A 263 -6.82 -21.87 10.89
CA LEU A 263 -7.74 -21.30 11.86
C LEU A 263 -8.22 -19.92 11.42
N ILE A 264 -9.51 -19.68 11.61
CA ILE A 264 -10.11 -18.37 11.41
C ILE A 264 -10.78 -17.87 12.69
N SER A 265 -10.81 -16.56 12.87
CA SER A 265 -11.53 -15.97 14.00
C SER A 265 -13.05 -16.12 13.86
N GLU A 266 -13.77 -16.08 14.97
CA GLU A 266 -15.25 -16.02 14.98
C GLU A 266 -15.80 -14.87 14.12
N GLU A 267 -15.17 -13.69 14.16
CA GLU A 267 -15.57 -12.55 13.33
C GLU A 267 -15.42 -12.82 11.83
N ALA A 268 -14.45 -13.65 11.41
CA ALA A 268 -14.30 -14.09 10.03
C ALA A 268 -15.32 -15.18 9.69
N TYR A 269 -15.51 -16.16 10.57
CA TYR A 269 -16.46 -17.25 10.39
C TYR A 269 -17.89 -16.75 10.16
N GLU A 270 -18.35 -15.78 10.95
CA GLU A 270 -19.70 -15.20 10.81
C GLU A 270 -19.96 -14.57 9.43
N GLN A 271 -18.92 -14.18 8.68
CA GLN A 271 -19.07 -13.64 7.31
C GLN A 271 -19.26 -14.72 6.25
N ILE A 272 -18.95 -15.98 6.57
CA ILE A 272 -18.85 -17.07 5.58
C ILE A 272 -19.47 -18.40 6.02
N LYS A 273 -20.11 -18.48 7.20
CA LYS A 273 -20.62 -19.72 7.79
C LYS A 273 -21.45 -20.62 6.86
N ASP A 274 -22.21 -20.02 5.95
CA ASP A 274 -23.04 -20.76 4.98
C ASP A 274 -22.27 -21.21 3.72
N ARG A 275 -20.95 -21.01 3.69
CA ARG A 275 -20.08 -21.21 2.51
C ARG A 275 -18.81 -22.00 2.80
N VAL A 276 -18.64 -22.48 4.02
CA VAL A 276 -17.49 -23.28 4.47
C VAL A 276 -17.93 -24.45 5.33
N GLU A 277 -17.14 -25.50 5.36
CA GLU A 277 -17.27 -26.61 6.31
C GLU A 277 -16.25 -26.43 7.43
N VAL A 278 -16.72 -26.55 8.67
CA VAL A 278 -15.91 -26.47 9.89
C VAL A 278 -15.61 -27.90 10.33
N GLU A 279 -14.33 -28.21 10.54
CA GLU A 279 -13.91 -29.50 11.11
C GLU A 279 -14.12 -29.51 12.62
N ASP A 280 -13.60 -28.50 13.30
CA ASP A 280 -13.71 -28.32 14.75
C ASP A 280 -13.61 -26.83 15.12
N PHE A 281 -13.83 -26.51 16.39
CA PHE A 281 -13.59 -25.20 16.95
C PHE A 281 -12.78 -25.28 18.24
N VAL A 282 -11.89 -24.31 18.44
CA VAL A 282 -11.04 -24.23 19.62
C VAL A 282 -11.30 -22.94 20.36
N ARG A 283 -11.53 -23.05 21.68
CA ARG A 283 -11.69 -21.89 22.57
C ARG A 283 -10.47 -21.71 23.45
N MET A 284 -9.60 -20.77 23.07
CA MET A 284 -8.31 -20.57 23.72
C MET A 284 -7.99 -19.11 23.98
N LYS A 285 -7.02 -18.87 24.85
CA LYS A 285 -6.49 -17.53 25.12
C LYS A 285 -5.35 -17.28 24.15
N LEU A 286 -5.52 -16.33 23.24
CA LEU A 286 -4.44 -15.94 22.34
C LEU A 286 -3.30 -15.29 23.13
N LYS A 287 -2.06 -15.54 22.71
CA LYS A 287 -0.85 -14.99 23.36
C LYS A 287 -0.98 -13.47 23.54
N GLY A 288 -0.81 -12.98 24.77
CA GLY A 288 -0.87 -11.54 25.08
C GLY A 288 -2.28 -10.94 25.18
N THR A 289 -3.35 -11.74 25.08
CA THR A 289 -4.73 -11.29 25.32
C THR A 289 -5.21 -11.70 26.70
N SER A 290 -6.28 -11.08 27.24
CA SER A 290 -6.88 -11.48 28.52
C SER A 290 -8.08 -12.41 28.36
N GLN A 291 -8.84 -12.27 27.28
CA GLN A 291 -10.07 -13.02 27.01
C GLN A 291 -9.81 -14.25 26.13
N ARG A 292 -10.62 -15.30 26.31
CA ARG A 292 -10.64 -16.45 25.40
C ARG A 292 -11.39 -16.08 24.13
N LYS A 293 -10.83 -16.46 22.98
CA LYS A 293 -11.48 -16.34 21.67
C LYS A 293 -11.84 -17.74 21.14
N THR A 294 -12.93 -17.81 20.39
CA THR A 294 -13.32 -18.98 19.61
C THR A 294 -12.68 -18.87 18.24
N LEU A 295 -11.99 -19.93 17.82
CA LEU A 295 -11.37 -20.09 16.51
C LEU A 295 -12.00 -21.29 15.84
N TYR A 296 -12.20 -21.22 14.53
CA TYR A 296 -12.80 -22.29 13.74
C TYR A 296 -11.74 -22.89 12.81
N GLU A 297 -11.61 -24.21 12.84
CA GLU A 297 -10.82 -24.95 11.85
C GLU A 297 -11.66 -25.17 10.61
N ILE A 298 -11.18 -24.69 9.48
CA ILE A 298 -11.88 -24.82 8.20
C ILE A 298 -11.28 -25.98 7.43
N SER A 299 -12.10 -27.00 7.14
CA SER A 299 -11.71 -28.15 6.31
C SER A 299 -11.94 -27.90 4.84
N LYS A 300 -13.02 -27.17 4.49
CA LYS A 300 -13.41 -27.01 3.08
C LYS A 300 -14.17 -25.72 2.80
N VAL A 301 -14.09 -25.29 1.55
CA VAL A 301 -14.94 -24.23 0.99
C VAL A 301 -16.00 -24.87 0.09
N ILE A 302 -17.27 -24.56 0.33
CA ILE A 302 -18.43 -25.10 -0.42
C ILE A 302 -19.18 -24.03 -1.23
N GLY A 303 -18.91 -22.76 -0.95
CA GLY A 303 -19.50 -21.64 -1.69
C GLY A 303 -18.71 -21.23 -2.94
N VAL A 304 -19.20 -20.18 -3.60
CA VAL A 304 -18.48 -19.46 -4.66
C VAL A 304 -18.20 -18.02 -4.22
N THR A 305 -17.17 -17.42 -4.80
CA THR A 305 -16.85 -16.01 -4.53
C THR A 305 -17.92 -15.11 -5.12
N THR A 306 -18.36 -14.12 -4.34
CA THR A 306 -19.25 -13.04 -4.80
C THR A 306 -18.46 -11.84 -5.30
N ALA A 307 -17.12 -11.87 -5.16
CA ALA A 307 -16.28 -10.86 -5.74
C ALA A 307 -16.42 -10.86 -7.26
N ARG A 308 -16.58 -9.66 -7.82
CA ARG A 308 -16.34 -9.48 -9.24
C ARG A 308 -14.85 -9.75 -9.47
N GLN A 309 -14.49 -10.55 -10.47
CA GLN A 309 -13.09 -10.70 -10.88
C GLN A 309 -12.49 -9.30 -10.93
N SER A 310 -11.34 -9.10 -10.26
CA SER A 310 -10.76 -7.77 -10.21
C SER A 310 -10.43 -7.35 -11.64
N ASP A 311 -11.14 -6.33 -12.10
CA ASP A 311 -10.88 -5.72 -13.39
C ASP A 311 -9.48 -5.12 -13.45
N SER A 312 -8.69 -5.03 -12.37
CA SER A 312 -7.39 -4.35 -12.39
C SER A 312 -6.23 -5.22 -12.88
N ILE A 313 -6.35 -6.55 -12.86
CA ILE A 313 -5.29 -7.47 -13.27
C ILE A 313 -5.86 -8.62 -14.09
N ARG A 314 -5.24 -8.94 -15.23
CA ARG A 314 -5.59 -10.08 -16.08
C ARG A 314 -4.38 -10.94 -16.40
N PHE A 315 -4.61 -12.23 -16.52
CA PHE A 315 -3.62 -13.17 -17.05
C PHE A 315 -4.12 -13.66 -18.41
N PHE A 316 -3.44 -13.25 -19.48
CA PHE A 316 -3.74 -13.76 -20.82
C PHE A 316 -2.46 -13.81 -21.65
N SER A 317 -2.40 -14.77 -22.57
CA SER A 317 -1.24 -15.04 -23.41
C SER A 317 0.07 -15.24 -22.62
N GLY A 318 -0.01 -15.85 -21.43
CA GLY A 318 1.15 -16.14 -20.56
C GLY A 318 1.73 -14.93 -19.81
N HIS A 319 1.04 -13.80 -19.82
CA HIS A 319 1.53 -12.55 -19.24
C HIS A 319 0.56 -11.98 -18.20
N LYS A 320 1.11 -11.32 -17.18
CA LYS A 320 0.34 -10.54 -16.19
C LYS A 320 0.14 -9.12 -16.72
N TRP A 321 -1.10 -8.72 -16.87
CA TRP A 321 -1.53 -7.42 -17.38
C TRP A 321 -2.19 -6.61 -16.29
N HIS A 322 -1.91 -5.32 -16.26
CA HIS A 322 -2.42 -4.38 -15.28
C HIS A 322 -3.25 -3.30 -15.98
N LYS A 323 -4.48 -3.11 -15.53
CA LYS A 323 -5.38 -2.05 -16.02
C LYS A 323 -4.84 -0.69 -15.56
N THR A 324 -4.75 0.26 -16.49
CA THR A 324 -4.23 1.61 -16.22
C THR A 324 -5.36 2.63 -16.20
N LEU A 325 -5.52 3.44 -17.25
CA LEU A 325 -6.61 4.40 -17.42
C LEU A 325 -7.55 4.03 -18.57
N PRO A 326 -8.79 4.55 -18.58
CA PRO A 326 -9.67 4.49 -19.75
C PRO A 326 -8.94 5.01 -21.00
N VAL A 327 -9.21 4.44 -22.17
CA VAL A 327 -8.62 4.92 -23.43
C VAL A 327 -9.09 6.34 -23.74
N GLU A 328 -10.34 6.67 -23.40
CA GLU A 328 -10.92 8.02 -23.54
C GLU A 328 -10.21 9.08 -22.67
N ASP A 329 -9.57 8.65 -21.58
CA ASP A 329 -8.76 9.52 -20.73
C ASP A 329 -7.35 9.71 -21.29
N LEU A 330 -7.02 9.26 -22.50
CA LEU A 330 -5.74 9.55 -23.15
C LEU A 330 -6.00 10.01 -24.59
N GLU A 331 -6.19 11.31 -24.76
CA GLU A 331 -6.50 11.88 -26.08
C GLU A 331 -5.35 11.68 -27.08
N PRO A 332 -5.61 11.66 -28.40
CA PRO A 332 -4.57 11.59 -29.41
C PRO A 332 -3.55 12.73 -29.25
N GLY A 333 -2.25 12.39 -29.19
CA GLY A 333 -1.16 13.33 -28.93
C GLY A 333 -0.90 13.61 -27.44
N GLU A 334 -1.73 13.07 -26.54
CA GLU A 334 -1.58 13.22 -25.10
C GLU A 334 -0.59 12.19 -24.53
N LYS A 335 0.04 12.56 -23.41
CA LYS A 335 0.85 11.67 -22.59
C LYS A 335 0.45 11.78 -21.12
N LYS A 336 0.28 10.65 -20.43
CA LYS A 336 -0.07 10.60 -19.01
C LYS A 336 0.88 9.71 -18.23
N LYS A 337 1.22 10.18 -17.03
CA LYS A 337 2.00 9.42 -16.07
C LYS A 337 1.09 8.43 -15.35
N PHE A 338 1.55 7.20 -15.23
CA PHE A 338 0.89 6.16 -14.48
C PHE A 338 1.92 5.44 -13.62
N ARG A 339 1.65 5.29 -12.32
CA ARG A 339 2.53 4.56 -11.41
C ARG A 339 1.98 3.15 -11.22
N LEU A 340 2.81 2.15 -11.50
CA LEU A 340 2.45 0.76 -11.36
C LEU A 340 3.55 0.03 -10.57
N GLU A 341 3.18 -0.49 -9.39
CA GLU A 341 4.12 -1.05 -8.43
C GLU A 341 5.26 -0.06 -8.12
N SER A 342 6.52 -0.38 -8.43
CA SER A 342 7.68 0.51 -8.27
C SER A 342 8.05 1.31 -9.52
N GLU A 343 7.40 1.06 -10.65
CA GLU A 343 7.75 1.65 -11.94
C GLU A 343 6.94 2.93 -12.22
N ASN A 344 7.58 3.92 -12.84
CA ASN A 344 6.91 5.13 -13.30
C ASN A 344 6.72 5.02 -14.81
N ILE A 345 5.50 4.71 -15.25
CA ILE A 345 5.17 4.47 -16.66
C ILE A 345 4.67 5.78 -17.28
N LEU A 346 5.14 6.09 -18.47
CA LEU A 346 4.60 7.14 -19.32
C LEU A 346 3.79 6.48 -20.44
N LEU A 347 2.48 6.72 -20.44
CA LEU A 347 1.58 6.33 -21.51
C LEU A 347 1.52 7.46 -22.53
N VAL A 348 1.69 7.12 -23.80
CA VAL A 348 1.68 8.07 -24.92
C VAL A 348 0.70 7.57 -25.96
N ASN A 349 -0.27 8.40 -26.35
CA ASN A 349 -1.15 8.11 -27.48
C ASN A 349 -0.66 8.88 -28.71
N LEU A 350 -0.21 8.15 -29.73
CA LEU A 350 0.19 8.72 -31.02
C LEU A 350 -0.70 8.10 -32.09
N GLU A 351 -1.51 8.93 -32.77
CA GLU A 351 -2.41 8.48 -33.85
C GLU A 351 -3.29 7.28 -33.47
N ASP A 352 -3.92 7.32 -32.29
CA ASP A 352 -4.75 6.25 -31.71
C ASP A 352 -3.99 4.96 -31.35
N GLN A 353 -2.67 4.99 -31.38
CA GLN A 353 -1.81 3.92 -30.89
C GLN A 353 -1.20 4.28 -29.53
N VAL A 354 -1.48 3.45 -28.52
CA VAL A 354 -0.97 3.63 -27.16
C VAL A 354 0.36 2.91 -26.95
N PHE A 355 1.38 3.66 -26.54
CA PHE A 355 2.69 3.18 -26.13
C PHE A 355 2.88 3.35 -24.63
N ALA A 356 3.61 2.43 -24.01
CA ALA A 356 4.01 2.50 -22.61
C ALA A 356 5.53 2.41 -22.51
N VAL A 357 6.15 3.42 -21.92
CA VAL A 357 7.60 3.47 -21.70
C VAL A 357 7.89 3.82 -20.25
N ASP A 358 9.10 3.55 -19.78
CA ASP A 358 9.57 4.09 -18.52
C ASP A 358 9.66 5.63 -18.62
N ASN A 359 9.14 6.33 -17.62
CA ASN A 359 9.21 7.78 -17.55
C ASN A 359 10.61 8.27 -17.15
N VAL A 360 11.57 7.38 -16.94
CA VAL A 360 12.95 7.69 -16.59
C VAL A 360 13.85 7.52 -17.82
N CYS A 361 14.47 8.62 -18.23
CA CYS A 361 15.43 8.59 -19.34
C CYS A 361 16.64 7.73 -18.97
N PRO A 362 17.02 6.71 -19.77
CA PRO A 362 18.11 5.80 -19.46
C PRO A 362 19.50 6.46 -19.56
N HIS A 363 19.58 7.69 -20.05
CA HIS A 363 20.81 8.48 -20.12
C HIS A 363 21.17 9.07 -18.75
N MET A 364 20.34 9.99 -18.23
CA MET A 364 20.62 10.75 -17.01
C MET A 364 19.63 10.48 -15.86
N HIS A 365 18.75 9.50 -16.02
CA HIS A 365 17.67 9.18 -15.08
C HIS A 365 16.72 10.37 -14.81
N LEU A 366 16.52 11.20 -15.84
CA LEU A 366 15.65 12.37 -15.79
C LEU A 366 14.25 12.06 -16.35
N PRO A 367 13.21 12.76 -15.88
CA PRO A 367 11.83 12.50 -16.31
C PRO A 367 11.60 12.80 -17.80
N LEU A 368 10.87 11.93 -18.49
CA LEU A 368 10.53 12.10 -19.91
C LEU A 368 9.15 12.73 -20.14
N ASP A 369 8.33 12.92 -19.10
CA ASP A 369 6.94 13.39 -19.24
C ASP A 369 6.80 14.83 -19.74
N MET A 370 7.88 15.62 -19.74
CA MET A 370 7.92 16.94 -20.39
C MET A 370 8.50 16.89 -21.80
N GLY A 371 8.95 15.71 -22.24
CA GLY A 371 9.53 15.48 -23.56
C GLY A 371 8.52 15.70 -24.68
N GLN A 372 9.01 16.22 -25.80
CA GLN A 372 8.22 16.30 -27.03
C GLN A 372 8.17 14.92 -27.68
N VAL A 373 6.98 14.54 -28.13
CA VAL A 373 6.76 13.30 -28.88
C VAL A 373 6.70 13.70 -30.35
N SER A 374 7.45 13.02 -31.20
CA SER A 374 7.43 13.26 -32.64
C SER A 374 6.39 12.39 -33.34
N ASP A 375 5.91 12.84 -34.49
CA ASP A 375 5.03 12.08 -35.38
C ASP A 375 5.68 10.76 -35.85
N ASN A 376 7.01 10.65 -35.78
CA ASN A 376 7.75 9.43 -36.15
C ASN A 376 7.81 8.38 -35.03
N GLY A 377 7.07 8.55 -33.93
CA GLY A 377 7.02 7.57 -32.84
C GLY A 377 8.23 7.60 -31.92
N THR A 378 8.82 8.77 -31.72
CA THR A 378 9.94 8.97 -30.80
C THR A 378 9.61 9.98 -29.70
N ILE A 379 10.32 9.89 -28.59
CA ILE A 379 10.26 10.87 -27.50
C ILE A 379 11.62 11.51 -27.28
N LEU A 380 11.62 12.84 -27.24
CA LEU A 380 12.80 13.66 -26.98
C LEU A 380 12.94 13.92 -25.48
N CYS A 381 14.12 13.63 -24.92
CA CYS A 381 14.42 14.04 -23.56
C CYS A 381 14.60 15.57 -23.52
N PRO A 382 13.82 16.31 -22.71
CA PRO A 382 13.80 17.77 -22.73
C PRO A 382 15.06 18.41 -22.10
N PHE A 383 15.96 17.60 -21.55
CA PHE A 383 17.13 18.08 -20.80
C PHE A 383 18.45 17.96 -21.55
N HIS A 384 18.53 17.04 -22.51
CA HIS A 384 19.80 16.72 -23.18
C HIS A 384 19.61 16.19 -24.60
N ASP A 385 18.47 16.43 -25.24
CA ASP A 385 18.22 16.14 -26.66
C ASP A 385 18.42 14.69 -27.17
N SER A 386 18.56 13.70 -26.29
CA SER A 386 18.52 12.29 -26.69
C SER A 386 17.09 11.89 -27.03
N GLU A 387 16.93 11.08 -28.06
CA GLU A 387 15.65 10.73 -28.66
C GLU A 387 15.49 9.21 -28.69
N PHE A 388 14.36 8.71 -28.21
CA PHE A 388 14.11 7.28 -28.03
C PHE A 388 12.88 6.84 -28.81
N CYS A 389 12.92 5.68 -29.45
CA CYS A 389 11.76 5.09 -30.09
C CYS A 389 10.77 4.55 -29.06
N LEU A 390 9.50 4.97 -29.15
CA LEU A 390 8.45 4.51 -28.23
C LEU A 390 8.09 3.02 -28.40
N LYS A 391 8.35 2.46 -29.59
CA LYS A 391 8.03 1.06 -29.91
C LYS A 391 9.10 0.07 -29.47
N THR A 392 10.37 0.43 -29.64
CA THR A 392 11.52 -0.48 -29.42
C THR A 392 12.42 -0.04 -28.28
N GLY A 393 12.31 1.21 -27.81
CA GLY A 393 13.19 1.77 -26.80
C GLY A 393 14.54 2.26 -27.34
N GLU A 394 14.90 1.92 -28.59
CA GLU A 394 16.19 2.27 -29.17
C GLU A 394 16.43 3.79 -29.16
N ALA A 395 17.63 4.20 -28.76
CA ALA A 395 18.06 5.59 -28.93
C ALA A 395 18.28 5.88 -30.43
N LYS A 396 17.42 6.72 -31.00
CA LYS A 396 17.55 7.23 -32.38
C LYS A 396 18.53 8.38 -32.47
N ARG A 397 18.63 9.16 -31.40
CA ARG A 397 19.65 10.18 -31.21
C ARG A 397 20.19 10.09 -29.80
N TRP A 398 21.50 10.13 -29.66
CA TRP A 398 22.16 10.10 -28.36
C TRP A 398 23.02 11.36 -28.23
N ALA A 399 22.74 12.17 -27.22
CA ALA A 399 23.58 13.33 -26.97
C ALA A 399 24.89 12.91 -26.31
N GLU A 400 25.99 13.33 -26.91
CA GLU A 400 27.34 13.12 -26.40
C GLU A 400 27.86 14.35 -25.66
N THR A 401 27.19 15.50 -25.83
CA THR A 401 27.54 16.79 -25.26
C THR A 401 26.31 17.51 -24.70
N MET A 402 26.53 18.40 -23.73
CA MET A 402 25.45 19.23 -23.18
C MET A 402 24.85 20.17 -24.23
N PRO A 403 23.52 20.43 -24.18
CA PRO A 403 22.88 21.43 -25.03
C PRO A 403 23.45 22.83 -24.82
N GLU A 404 23.27 23.69 -25.81
CA GLU A 404 23.62 25.11 -25.71
C GLU A 404 22.91 25.79 -24.52
N GLY A 405 23.66 26.53 -23.70
CA GLY A 405 23.14 27.23 -22.52
C GLY A 405 23.36 26.53 -21.17
N VAL A 406 23.88 25.29 -21.17
CA VAL A 406 24.27 24.58 -19.94
C VAL A 406 25.73 24.90 -19.59
N PRO A 407 26.09 25.23 -18.33
CA PRO A 407 27.46 25.59 -17.97
C PRO A 407 28.46 24.47 -18.22
N GLU A 408 29.64 24.79 -18.78
CA GLU A 408 30.71 23.82 -19.11
C GLU A 408 31.14 22.93 -17.92
N SER A 409 30.95 23.41 -16.68
CA SER A 409 31.24 22.65 -15.46
C SER A 409 30.43 21.35 -15.34
N PHE A 410 29.30 21.24 -16.02
CA PHE A 410 28.45 20.03 -16.03
C PHE A 410 28.80 19.05 -17.15
N SER A 411 29.74 19.37 -18.04
CA SER A 411 30.20 18.49 -19.12
C SER A 411 30.72 17.13 -18.63
N GLY A 412 31.23 17.07 -17.40
CA GLY A 412 31.68 15.84 -16.75
C GLY A 412 30.56 14.81 -16.52
N LEU A 413 29.30 15.24 -16.42
CA LEU A 413 28.15 14.35 -16.22
C LEU A 413 27.83 13.47 -17.44
N MET A 414 28.23 13.91 -18.65
CA MET A 414 28.02 13.16 -19.90
C MET A 414 29.17 12.22 -20.24
N LYS A 415 30.31 12.31 -19.54
CA LYS A 415 31.49 11.50 -19.87
C LYS A 415 31.23 10.01 -19.59
N ASN A 416 31.45 9.19 -20.61
CA ASN A 416 31.38 7.72 -20.56
C ASN A 416 29.97 7.12 -20.38
N ILE A 417 28.87 7.86 -20.63
CA ILE A 417 27.54 7.24 -20.62
C ILE A 417 27.35 6.46 -21.93
N LYS A 418 27.25 5.14 -21.82
CA LYS A 418 26.97 4.26 -22.95
C LYS A 418 25.55 4.45 -23.44
N VAL A 419 25.35 4.35 -24.74
CA VAL A 419 24.02 4.30 -25.36
C VAL A 419 23.21 3.19 -24.71
N CYS A 420 22.05 3.56 -24.18
CA CYS A 420 21.14 2.65 -23.48
C CYS A 420 19.72 2.85 -24.02
N ALA A 421 19.00 1.74 -24.20
CA ALA A 421 17.62 1.77 -24.66
C ALA A 421 16.67 2.19 -23.53
N LEU A 422 15.61 2.90 -23.90
CA LEU A 422 14.49 3.20 -23.02
C LEU A 422 13.70 1.92 -22.78
N THR A 423 13.37 1.62 -21.52
CA THR A 423 12.51 0.47 -21.21
C THR A 423 11.11 0.69 -21.82
N THR A 424 10.63 -0.29 -22.58
CA THR A 424 9.27 -0.29 -23.14
C THR A 424 8.44 -1.42 -22.53
N PHE A 425 7.14 -1.19 -22.40
CA PHE A 425 6.17 -2.14 -21.87
C PHE A 425 5.16 -2.52 -22.94
N MET A 426 4.62 -3.73 -22.88
CA MET A 426 3.55 -4.13 -23.80
C MET A 426 2.24 -3.47 -23.40
N THR A 427 1.50 -2.98 -24.39
CA THR A 427 0.18 -2.39 -24.24
C THR A 427 -0.87 -3.25 -24.91
N HIS A 428 -2.06 -3.31 -24.31
CA HIS A 428 -3.24 -3.94 -24.87
C HIS A 428 -4.47 -3.09 -24.54
N ILE A 429 -5.42 -2.97 -25.46
CA ILE A 429 -6.65 -2.22 -25.23
C ILE A 429 -7.80 -3.22 -25.18
N GLU A 430 -8.51 -3.25 -24.07
CA GLU A 430 -9.64 -4.15 -23.85
C GLU A 430 -10.63 -3.51 -22.88
N ASP A 431 -11.93 -3.71 -23.14
CA ASP A 431 -13.04 -3.16 -22.34
C ASP A 431 -13.00 -1.65 -22.11
N GLY A 432 -12.43 -0.89 -23.05
CA GLY A 432 -12.31 0.57 -22.98
C GLY A 432 -11.16 1.06 -22.10
N PHE A 433 -10.25 0.19 -21.67
CA PHE A 433 -9.09 0.55 -20.87
C PHE A 433 -7.77 0.15 -21.53
N ILE A 434 -6.71 0.88 -21.14
CA ILE A 434 -5.33 0.56 -21.48
C ILE A 434 -4.78 -0.42 -20.45
N TRP A 435 -4.25 -1.53 -20.91
CA TRP A 435 -3.60 -2.58 -20.13
C TRP A 435 -2.11 -2.58 -20.41
N VAL A 436 -1.30 -2.69 -19.36
CA VAL A 436 0.16 -2.72 -19.47
C VAL A 436 0.70 -4.02 -18.86
N CYS A 437 1.60 -4.69 -19.59
CA CYS A 437 2.33 -5.83 -19.08
C CYS A 437 3.71 -5.41 -18.56
N MET A 438 4.05 -5.88 -17.35
CA MET A 438 5.32 -5.56 -16.68
C MET A 438 6.50 -6.42 -17.14
N SER A 439 6.25 -7.47 -17.92
CA SER A 439 7.32 -8.20 -18.60
C SER A 439 7.96 -7.27 -19.63
N LYS A 440 9.21 -6.89 -19.38
CA LYS A 440 9.98 -6.02 -20.26
C LYS A 440 10.10 -6.66 -21.64
N LYS A 441 9.90 -5.84 -22.67
CA LYS A 441 9.90 -6.25 -24.08
C LYS A 441 11.31 -6.49 -24.61
#